data_AF-A0AAE0B5Q7-F1
#
_entry.id   AF-A0AAE0B5Q7-F1
#
_cell.length_a   1.000
_cell.length_b   1.000
_cell.length_c   1.000
_cell.angle_alpha   90.00
_cell.angle_beta   90.00
_cell.angle_gamma   90.00
#
_symmetry.space_group_name_H-M   'P 1'
#
loop_
_entity.id
_entity.type
_entity.pdbx_description
1 polymer ?
#
loop_
_entity_poly.entity_id
_entity_poly.type
_entity_poly.pdbx_seq_one_letter_code
_entity_poly.pdbx_strand_id
1 'polypeptide(L)'
;MFGCKQPVFPFAYGFGDVEAEMSWTWFLNELKNAIGSPNDCMIISDRHLGIKAAMEKVYSIVPHGYCVFHMAQNIKNDYKRKDVSLLFKQAWKVYRKDDFKEVMLEMMKVNRVAFEDLMNVGPERWSRAYSLVRRYQLMTSSIAESMNSCLVHARQMPITTMVEFIREMLQKWFYKRCTKAEKTRIQLTPWATELKKERNKDSENYKVHPIDSVNFNVMDGNKDGLVNLSEKTCSCTKFQVDKLLCRHALAAIRYAKKPFPDFCGDCYKTTSWLEAYSGNIFPVGHPSE
;
A
#
# COMPACT_ATOMS: atom_id res chain seq x y z
N MET A 1 21.41 15.88 2.63
CA MET A 1 21.06 14.55 2.08
C MET A 1 19.60 14.58 1.64
N PHE A 2 19.33 14.55 0.33
CA PHE A 2 17.97 14.40 -0.20
C PHE A 2 17.52 12.94 -0.02
N GLY A 3 16.82 12.66 1.07
CA GLY A 3 16.43 11.29 1.44
C GLY A 3 14.92 11.11 1.37
N CYS A 4 14.46 10.21 0.49
CA CYS A 4 13.10 9.69 0.54
C CYS A 4 12.91 8.94 1.87
N LYS A 5 11.85 9.30 2.63
CA LYS A 5 11.62 8.75 3.98
C LYS A 5 11.18 7.28 3.97
N GLN A 6 10.82 6.74 2.81
CA GLN A 6 10.37 5.36 2.63
C GLN A 6 11.17 4.68 1.50
N PRO A 7 11.42 3.36 1.57
CA PRO A 7 11.97 2.64 0.43
C PRO A 7 10.92 2.55 -0.69
N VAL A 8 11.01 3.47 -1.64
CA VAL A 8 10.10 3.60 -2.80
C VAL A 8 10.72 2.98 -4.04
N PHE A 9 9.93 2.27 -4.84
CA PHE A 9 10.30 1.87 -6.21
C PHE A 9 9.63 2.81 -7.22
N PRO A 10 10.35 3.78 -7.82
CA PRO A 10 9.78 4.66 -8.84
C PRO A 10 9.58 3.86 -10.11
N PHE A 11 8.33 3.81 -10.57
CA PHE A 11 7.93 3.01 -11.73
C PHE A 11 7.95 3.82 -13.03
N ALA A 12 7.37 5.02 -12.99
CA ALA A 12 7.35 5.97 -14.11
C ALA A 12 7.32 7.40 -13.55
N TYR A 13 7.76 8.36 -14.36
CA TYR A 13 7.63 9.79 -14.09
C TYR A 13 7.26 10.51 -15.40
N GLY A 14 6.55 11.62 -15.29
CA GLY A 14 6.12 12.43 -16.44
C GLY A 14 6.18 13.91 -16.11
N PHE A 15 6.36 14.73 -17.15
CA PHE A 15 6.40 16.18 -17.07
C PHE A 15 5.18 16.74 -17.80
N GLY A 16 4.24 17.29 -17.05
CA GLY A 16 3.03 17.90 -17.59
C GLY A 16 3.01 19.40 -17.33
N ASP A 17 2.35 20.15 -18.21
CA ASP A 17 2.32 21.62 -18.16
C ASP A 17 1.56 22.17 -16.95
N VAL A 18 0.45 21.52 -16.60
CA VAL A 18 -0.45 21.91 -15.51
C VAL A 18 -1.06 20.69 -14.84
N GLU A 19 -1.46 20.81 -13.57
CA GLU A 19 -2.24 19.79 -12.85
C GLU A 19 -3.69 19.74 -13.33
N ALA A 20 -3.89 19.45 -14.62
CA ALA A 20 -5.20 19.38 -15.26
C ALA A 20 -5.47 17.98 -15.81
N GLU A 21 -6.74 17.72 -16.12
CA GLU A 21 -7.18 16.45 -16.71
C GLU A 21 -6.38 16.06 -17.96
N MET A 22 -6.05 17.03 -18.82
CA MET A 22 -5.30 16.79 -20.05
C MET A 22 -3.91 16.20 -19.78
N SER A 23 -3.14 16.79 -18.87
CA SER A 23 -1.81 16.30 -18.50
C SER A 23 -1.86 14.91 -17.86
N TRP A 24 -2.84 14.67 -16.98
CA TRP A 24 -3.03 13.36 -16.37
C TRP A 24 -3.46 12.30 -17.37
N THR A 25 -4.32 12.66 -18.33
CA THR A 25 -4.77 11.76 -19.39
C THR A 25 -3.60 11.36 -20.29
N TRP A 26 -2.75 12.32 -20.68
CA TRP A 26 -1.52 12.02 -21.41
C TRP A 26 -0.62 11.05 -20.63
N PHE A 27 -0.28 11.37 -19.38
CA PHE A 27 0.61 10.53 -18.57
C PHE A 27 0.07 9.11 -18.39
N LEU A 28 -1.23 8.97 -18.09
CA LEU A 28 -1.85 7.65 -17.92
C LEU A 28 -1.93 6.87 -19.24
N ASN A 29 -2.08 7.53 -20.39
CA ASN A 29 -2.02 6.85 -21.69
C ASN A 29 -0.61 6.33 -21.98
N GLU A 30 0.42 7.13 -21.73
CA GLU A 30 1.82 6.67 -21.88
C GLU A 30 2.12 5.50 -20.95
N LEU A 31 1.65 5.58 -19.70
CA LEU A 31 1.75 4.48 -18.75
C LEU A 31 1.04 3.22 -19.28
N LYS A 32 -0.20 3.36 -19.78
CA LYS A 32 -0.97 2.25 -20.35
C LYS A 32 -0.31 1.65 -21.59
N ASN A 33 0.32 2.46 -22.43
CA ASN A 33 1.07 1.98 -23.59
C ASN A 33 2.29 1.16 -23.15
N ALA A 34 2.99 1.60 -22.11
CA ALA A 34 4.19 0.92 -21.62
C ALA A 34 3.88 -0.42 -20.94
N ILE A 35 2.81 -0.49 -20.14
CA ILE A 35 2.58 -1.61 -19.21
C ILE A 35 1.20 -2.27 -19.33
N GLY A 36 0.39 -1.81 -20.27
CA GLY A 36 -0.98 -2.28 -20.47
C GLY A 36 -1.91 -1.91 -19.30
N SER A 37 -2.90 -2.77 -19.08
CA SER A 37 -3.83 -2.69 -17.95
C SER A 37 -3.53 -3.85 -17.00
N PRO A 38 -2.86 -3.61 -15.87
CA PRO A 38 -2.50 -4.69 -14.97
C PRO A 38 -3.75 -5.28 -14.32
N ASN A 39 -3.81 -6.61 -14.27
CA ASN A 39 -4.81 -7.33 -13.49
C ASN A 39 -4.44 -7.29 -12.00
N ASP A 40 -5.44 -7.41 -11.11
CA ASP A 40 -5.26 -7.45 -9.65
C ASP A 40 -4.48 -6.25 -9.05
N CYS A 41 -4.44 -5.11 -9.74
CA CYS A 41 -3.81 -3.89 -9.24
C CYS A 41 -4.83 -2.78 -8.93
N MET A 42 -4.37 -1.77 -8.21
CA MET A 42 -5.12 -0.54 -7.99
C MET A 42 -4.19 0.64 -8.09
N ILE A 43 -4.69 1.70 -8.72
CA ILE A 43 -4.02 3.00 -8.73
C ILE A 43 -4.57 3.81 -7.56
N ILE A 44 -3.69 4.33 -6.71
CA ILE A 44 -4.05 5.19 -5.57
C ILE A 44 -3.54 6.60 -5.85
N SER A 45 -4.43 7.58 -5.83
CA SER A 45 -4.09 9.00 -6.01
C SER A 45 -4.74 9.87 -4.94
N ASP A 46 -4.43 11.17 -4.95
CA ASP A 46 -5.29 12.16 -4.31
C ASP A 46 -6.69 12.22 -4.97
N ARG A 47 -7.55 13.11 -4.48
CA ARG A 47 -8.93 13.32 -4.96
C ARG A 47 -9.04 14.48 -5.95
N HIS A 48 -7.97 14.86 -6.65
CA HIS A 48 -8.00 15.92 -7.64
C HIS A 48 -8.92 15.54 -8.82
N LEU A 49 -9.80 16.46 -9.21
CA LEU A 49 -10.83 16.21 -10.23
C LEU A 49 -10.23 15.79 -11.58
N GLY A 50 -9.09 16.40 -11.96
CA GLY A 50 -8.38 16.05 -13.19
C GLY A 50 -7.85 14.61 -13.20
N ILE A 51 -7.38 14.09 -12.06
CA ILE A 51 -6.92 12.69 -11.97
C ILE A 51 -8.11 11.74 -12.07
N LYS A 52 -9.21 12.04 -11.38
CA LYS A 52 -10.42 11.24 -11.43
C LYS A 52 -10.93 11.09 -12.87
N ALA A 53 -11.07 12.20 -13.59
CA ALA A 53 -11.53 12.20 -14.97
C ALA A 53 -10.56 11.43 -15.90
N ALA A 54 -9.25 11.63 -15.75
CA ALA A 54 -8.25 10.90 -16.53
C ALA A 54 -8.27 9.38 -16.27
N MET A 55 -8.45 8.97 -15.00
CA MET A 55 -8.59 7.56 -14.61
C MET A 55 -9.82 6.92 -15.25
N GLU A 56 -10.97 7.60 -15.23
CA GLU A 56 -12.21 7.12 -15.85
C GLU A 56 -12.08 6.98 -17.38
N LYS A 57 -11.27 7.82 -18.03
CA LYS A 57 -10.99 7.74 -19.47
C LYS A 57 -10.02 6.64 -19.86
N VAL A 58 -8.88 6.53 -19.17
CA VAL A 58 -7.76 5.67 -19.59
C VAL A 58 -7.83 4.28 -18.96
N TYR A 59 -8.17 4.22 -17.68
CA TYR A 59 -8.11 3.03 -16.84
C TYR A 59 -9.48 2.69 -16.24
N SER A 60 -10.55 2.75 -17.07
CA SER A 60 -11.94 2.55 -16.64
C SER A 60 -12.23 1.22 -15.94
N ILE A 61 -11.43 0.18 -16.23
CA ILE A 61 -11.57 -1.16 -15.63
C ILE A 61 -10.63 -1.39 -14.43
N VAL A 62 -9.61 -0.54 -14.25
CA VAL A 62 -8.65 -0.70 -13.15
C VAL A 62 -9.22 0.00 -11.91
N PRO A 63 -9.31 -0.68 -10.76
CA PRO A 63 -9.75 -0.07 -9.52
C PRO A 63 -8.98 1.20 -9.18
N HIS A 64 -9.71 2.29 -8.89
CA HIS A 64 -9.14 3.57 -8.47
C HIS A 64 -9.40 3.80 -6.98
N GLY A 65 -8.31 3.85 -6.20
CA GLY A 65 -8.35 4.13 -4.78
C GLY A 65 -8.03 5.59 -4.48
N TYR A 66 -8.67 6.14 -3.44
CA TYR A 66 -8.35 7.47 -2.94
C TYR A 66 -7.42 7.39 -1.73
N CYS A 67 -6.45 8.31 -1.72
CA CYS A 67 -5.52 8.48 -0.62
C CYS A 67 -6.26 8.85 0.67
N VAL A 68 -6.23 7.96 1.67
CA VAL A 68 -6.96 8.17 2.93
C VAL A 68 -6.41 9.32 3.76
N PHE A 69 -5.16 9.74 3.52
CA PHE A 69 -4.57 10.91 4.18
C PHE A 69 -5.22 12.20 3.71
N HIS A 70 -5.34 12.40 2.39
CA HIS A 70 -6.04 13.55 1.82
C HIS A 70 -7.52 13.52 2.18
N MET A 71 -8.16 12.35 2.17
CA MET A 71 -9.55 12.23 2.65
C MET A 71 -9.68 12.62 4.13
N ALA A 72 -8.76 12.20 4.99
CA ALA A 72 -8.78 12.58 6.41
C ALA A 72 -8.63 14.10 6.61
N GLN A 73 -7.82 14.76 5.78
CA GLN A 73 -7.70 16.22 5.79
C GLN A 73 -9.01 16.90 5.38
N ASN A 74 -9.65 16.45 4.30
CA ASN A 74 -10.94 17.00 3.86
C ASN A 74 -11.99 16.83 4.96
N ILE A 75 -12.14 15.61 5.50
CA ILE A 75 -13.09 15.33 6.60
C ILE A 75 -12.83 16.22 7.82
N LYS A 76 -11.56 16.43 8.18
CA LYS A 76 -11.21 17.32 9.28
C LYS A 76 -11.63 18.77 9.00
N ASN A 77 -11.47 19.23 7.76
CA ASN A 77 -11.78 20.60 7.36
C ASN A 77 -13.29 20.84 7.17
N ASP A 78 -13.99 19.86 6.60
CA ASP A 78 -15.41 19.95 6.23
C ASP A 78 -16.30 19.89 7.49
N TYR A 79 -16.07 18.90 8.36
CA TYR A 79 -16.92 18.70 9.54
C TYR A 79 -16.36 19.34 10.81
N LYS A 80 -15.05 19.62 10.87
CA LYS A 80 -14.35 20.21 12.04
C LYS A 80 -14.63 19.48 13.36
N ARG A 81 -14.86 18.17 13.27
CA ARG A 81 -15.29 17.30 14.38
C ARG A 81 -14.30 16.16 14.62
N LYS A 82 -13.86 16.04 15.88
CA LYS A 82 -12.84 15.04 16.29
C LYS A 82 -13.37 13.62 16.27
N ASP A 83 -14.62 13.41 16.69
CA ASP A 83 -15.31 12.12 16.69
C ASP A 83 -15.52 11.58 15.26
N VAL A 84 -15.96 12.42 14.33
CA VAL A 84 -16.05 12.09 12.89
C VAL A 84 -14.67 11.71 12.33
N SER A 85 -13.63 12.50 12.63
CA SER A 85 -12.26 12.20 12.18
C SER A 85 -11.73 10.87 12.73
N LEU A 86 -12.07 10.54 13.98
CA LEU A 86 -11.70 9.29 14.63
C LEU A 86 -12.43 8.09 14.01
N LEU A 87 -13.74 8.20 13.81
CA LEU A 87 -14.57 7.15 13.20
C LEU A 87 -14.13 6.88 11.76
N PHE A 88 -13.83 7.91 10.97
CA PHE A 88 -13.26 7.73 9.63
C PHE A 88 -11.93 6.96 9.71
N LYS A 89 -11.05 7.33 10.66
CA LYS A 89 -9.77 6.65 10.85
C LYS A 89 -9.92 5.17 11.23
N GLN A 90 -10.96 4.84 11.99
CA GLN A 90 -11.29 3.45 12.31
C GLN A 90 -11.83 2.73 11.06
N ALA A 91 -12.79 3.32 10.37
CA ALA A 91 -13.46 2.74 9.21
C ALA A 91 -12.50 2.37 8.08
N TRP A 92 -11.52 3.22 7.76
CA TRP A 92 -10.60 2.86 6.66
C TRP A 92 -9.59 1.76 7.04
N LYS A 93 -9.31 1.57 8.34
CA LYS A 93 -8.28 0.65 8.83
C LYS A 93 -8.76 -0.79 8.99
N VAL A 94 -10.03 -0.98 9.32
CA VAL A 94 -10.59 -2.30 9.65
C VAL A 94 -10.52 -3.25 8.46
N TYR A 95 -10.41 -4.53 8.79
CA TYR A 95 -10.19 -5.62 7.83
C TYR A 95 -11.49 -6.38 7.54
N ARG A 96 -12.35 -6.57 8.55
CA ARG A 96 -13.63 -7.26 8.39
C ARG A 96 -14.69 -6.28 7.92
N LYS A 97 -15.57 -6.75 7.02
CA LYS A 97 -16.72 -5.97 6.56
C LYS A 97 -17.70 -5.66 7.69
N ASP A 98 -17.84 -6.55 8.66
CA ASP A 98 -18.75 -6.34 9.79
C ASP A 98 -18.19 -5.29 10.77
N ASP A 99 -16.89 -5.31 11.06
CA ASP A 99 -16.23 -4.22 11.80
C ASP A 99 -16.43 -2.86 11.09
N PHE A 100 -16.37 -2.84 9.76
CA PHE A 100 -16.63 -1.62 8.98
C PHE A 100 -18.08 -1.15 9.15
N LYS A 101 -19.06 -2.07 9.03
CA LYS A 101 -20.47 -1.74 9.22
C LYS A 101 -20.73 -1.20 10.62
N GLU A 102 -20.17 -1.81 11.66
CA GLU A 102 -20.25 -1.34 13.05
C GLU A 102 -19.78 0.12 13.15
N VAL A 103 -18.57 0.42 12.65
CA VAL A 103 -18.01 1.79 12.69
C VAL A 103 -18.86 2.78 11.87
N MET A 104 -19.38 2.37 10.72
CA MET A 104 -20.21 3.25 9.88
C MET A 104 -21.61 3.49 10.46
N LEU A 105 -22.18 2.53 11.19
CA LEU A 105 -23.42 2.74 11.95
C LEU A 105 -23.20 3.77 13.06
N GLU A 106 -22.06 3.72 13.76
CA GLU A 106 -21.70 4.75 14.74
C GLU A 106 -21.47 6.11 14.08
N MET A 107 -20.83 6.16 12.89
CA MET A 107 -20.72 7.38 12.09
C MET A 107 -22.10 7.96 11.78
N MET A 108 -23.06 7.14 11.35
CA MET A 108 -24.41 7.59 11.02
C MET A 108 -25.11 8.23 12.23
N LYS A 109 -24.94 7.64 13.43
CA LYS A 109 -25.50 8.19 14.68
C LYS A 109 -24.85 9.53 15.06
N VAL A 110 -23.53 9.64 14.91
CA VAL A 110 -22.76 10.83 15.30
C VAL A 110 -22.92 11.98 14.30
N ASN A 111 -22.90 11.65 13.01
CA ASN A 111 -23.02 12.60 11.91
C ASN A 111 -23.51 11.89 10.63
N ARG A 112 -24.81 11.95 10.40
CA ARG A 112 -25.48 11.36 9.23
C ARG A 112 -24.95 11.89 7.90
N VAL A 113 -24.65 13.20 7.81
CA VAL A 113 -24.13 13.82 6.58
C VAL A 113 -22.76 13.23 6.23
N ALA A 114 -21.86 13.12 7.22
CA ALA A 114 -20.55 12.51 7.01
C ALA A 114 -20.64 11.03 6.62
N PHE A 115 -21.59 10.29 7.18
CA PHE A 115 -21.88 8.92 6.76
C PHE A 115 -22.31 8.87 5.28
N GLU A 116 -23.30 9.68 4.89
CA GLU A 116 -23.83 9.72 3.52
C GLU A 116 -22.73 10.11 2.52
N ASP A 117 -21.95 11.15 2.82
CA ASP A 117 -20.82 11.59 1.99
C ASP A 117 -19.78 10.48 1.80
N LEU A 118 -19.38 9.78 2.87
CA LEU A 118 -18.41 8.69 2.81
C LEU A 118 -18.91 7.48 2.02
N MET A 119 -20.20 7.16 2.15
CA MET A 119 -20.83 6.08 1.38
C MET A 119 -20.95 6.45 -0.09
N ASN A 120 -21.27 7.70 -0.41
CA ASN A 120 -21.34 8.23 -1.77
C ASN A 120 -19.97 8.23 -2.49
N VAL A 121 -18.87 8.37 -1.74
CA VAL A 121 -17.52 8.22 -2.32
C VAL A 121 -17.24 6.79 -2.78
N GLY A 122 -17.91 5.79 -2.20
CA GLY A 122 -17.68 4.37 -2.46
C GLY A 122 -16.62 3.76 -1.51
N PRO A 123 -17.01 2.95 -0.50
CA PRO A 123 -16.08 2.32 0.45
C PRO A 123 -14.96 1.51 -0.20
N GLU A 124 -15.18 0.98 -1.39
CA GLU A 124 -14.19 0.24 -2.17
C GLU A 124 -12.99 1.09 -2.62
N ARG A 125 -13.16 2.43 -2.66
CA ARG A 125 -12.09 3.37 -3.05
C ARG A 125 -11.19 3.74 -1.87
N TRP A 126 -11.69 3.72 -0.64
CA TRP A 126 -10.96 4.28 0.50
C TRP A 126 -10.83 3.36 1.72
N SER A 127 -11.70 2.35 1.86
CA SER A 127 -11.66 1.42 2.97
C SER A 127 -10.87 0.17 2.62
N ARG A 128 -10.20 -0.40 3.62
CA ARG A 128 -9.51 -1.67 3.45
C ARG A 128 -10.48 -2.85 3.36
N ALA A 129 -11.55 -2.84 4.15
CA ALA A 129 -12.54 -3.92 4.22
C ALA A 129 -13.29 -4.16 2.90
N TYR A 130 -13.48 -3.12 2.07
CA TYR A 130 -14.15 -3.21 0.77
C TYR A 130 -13.21 -3.06 -0.43
N SER A 131 -11.89 -3.05 -0.21
CA SER A 131 -10.95 -2.93 -1.32
C SER A 131 -11.14 -4.06 -2.35
N LEU A 132 -11.27 -3.70 -3.62
CA LEU A 132 -11.47 -4.66 -4.73
C LEU A 132 -10.23 -5.53 -4.98
N VAL A 133 -9.05 -5.01 -4.65
CA VAL A 133 -7.77 -5.70 -4.82
C VAL A 133 -6.92 -5.56 -3.55
N ARG A 134 -5.82 -6.31 -3.50
CA ARG A 134 -4.87 -6.26 -2.39
C ARG A 134 -4.07 -4.96 -2.45
N ARG A 135 -4.09 -4.20 -1.36
CA ARG A 135 -3.34 -2.95 -1.23
C ARG A 135 -2.04 -3.09 -0.42
N TYR A 136 -1.73 -4.28 0.11
CA TYR A 136 -0.51 -4.56 0.90
C TYR A 136 -0.19 -3.47 1.96
N GLN A 137 -1.20 -3.05 2.74
CA GLN A 137 -1.16 -1.93 3.70
C GLN A 137 -1.09 -0.51 3.13
N LEU A 138 -0.89 -0.32 1.83
CA LEU A 138 -0.80 0.98 1.19
C LEU A 138 -2.20 1.60 1.01
N MET A 139 -2.50 2.59 1.83
CA MET A 139 -3.77 3.34 1.75
C MET A 139 -3.57 4.80 1.34
N THR A 140 -2.33 5.22 1.13
CA THR A 140 -1.93 6.61 0.93
C THR A 140 -1.07 6.77 -0.31
N SER A 141 -1.12 7.94 -0.95
CA SER A 141 -0.19 8.37 -2.01
C SER A 141 1.19 8.80 -1.46
N SER A 142 1.54 8.41 -0.23
CA SER A 142 2.78 8.84 0.47
C SER A 142 4.06 8.54 -0.31
N ILE A 143 4.02 7.50 -1.14
CA ILE A 143 5.10 7.13 -2.05
C ILE A 143 5.33 8.24 -3.08
N ALA A 144 4.28 8.68 -3.76
CA ALA A 144 4.32 9.77 -4.73
C ALA A 144 4.71 11.10 -4.05
N GLU A 145 4.14 11.40 -2.87
CA GLU A 145 4.53 12.59 -2.11
C GLU A 145 6.01 12.59 -1.72
N SER A 146 6.53 11.44 -1.29
CA SER A 146 7.94 11.34 -0.94
C SER A 146 8.84 11.50 -2.16
N MET A 147 8.43 11.03 -3.34
CA MET A 147 9.14 11.29 -4.59
C MET A 147 9.13 12.77 -4.94
N ASN A 148 7.95 13.41 -4.90
CA ASN A 148 7.80 14.84 -5.16
C ASN A 148 8.67 15.69 -4.23
N SER A 149 8.80 15.29 -2.96
CA SER A 149 9.67 15.97 -2.00
C SER A 149 11.16 15.90 -2.35
N CYS A 150 11.62 14.83 -3.00
CA CYS A 150 13.00 14.71 -3.48
C CYS A 150 13.28 15.60 -4.69
N LEU A 151 12.23 16.02 -5.42
CA LEU A 151 12.35 16.76 -6.67
C LEU A 151 12.09 18.26 -6.51
N VAL A 152 11.88 18.76 -5.28
CA VAL A 152 11.50 20.17 -5.04
C VAL A 152 12.45 21.17 -5.73
N HIS A 153 13.76 20.97 -5.59
CA HIS A 153 14.75 21.85 -6.23
C HIS A 153 14.90 21.56 -7.73
N ALA A 154 14.90 20.29 -8.13
CA ALA A 154 15.03 19.90 -9.53
C ALA A 154 13.91 20.47 -10.41
N ARG A 155 12.70 20.61 -9.87
CA ARG A 155 11.54 21.21 -10.55
C ARG A 155 11.71 22.71 -10.91
N GLN A 156 12.68 23.39 -10.32
CA GLN A 156 12.99 24.79 -10.62
C GLN A 156 14.07 24.94 -11.70
N MET A 157 14.61 23.82 -12.19
CA MET A 157 15.68 23.78 -13.18
C MET A 157 15.13 23.47 -14.58
N PRO A 158 15.91 23.71 -15.66
CA PRO A 158 15.56 23.25 -16.99
C PRO A 158 15.23 21.75 -17.03
N ILE A 159 14.33 21.34 -17.94
CA ILE A 159 13.86 19.94 -18.03
C ILE A 159 15.02 18.96 -18.17
N THR A 160 16.04 19.28 -18.97
CA THR A 160 17.23 18.44 -19.15
C THR A 160 17.98 18.22 -17.83
N THR A 161 18.16 19.28 -17.04
CA THR A 161 18.79 19.20 -15.71
C THR A 161 17.94 18.39 -14.73
N MET A 162 16.61 18.55 -14.78
CA MET A 162 15.69 17.80 -13.92
C MET A 162 15.69 16.30 -14.26
N VAL A 163 15.70 15.94 -15.55
CA VAL A 163 15.79 14.54 -16.01
C VAL A 163 17.11 13.92 -15.54
N GLU A 164 18.22 14.63 -15.70
CA GLU A 164 19.53 14.15 -15.26
C GLU A 164 19.59 13.97 -13.73
N PHE A 165 18.99 14.90 -12.97
CA PHE A 165 18.85 14.77 -11.53
C PHE A 165 18.05 13.52 -11.13
N ILE A 166 16.92 13.26 -11.80
CA ILE A 166 16.11 12.06 -11.55
C ILE A 166 16.93 10.81 -11.86
N ARG A 167 17.60 10.75 -13.01
CA ARG A 167 18.46 9.64 -13.42
C ARG A 167 19.55 9.35 -12.40
N GLU A 168 20.31 10.36 -11.97
CA GLU A 168 21.33 10.22 -10.92
C GLU A 168 20.75 9.70 -9.60
N MET A 169 19.62 10.28 -9.18
CA MET A 169 18.95 9.88 -7.94
C MET A 169 18.54 8.40 -8.00
N LEU A 170 17.91 7.98 -9.09
CA LEU A 170 17.48 6.61 -9.29
C LEU A 170 18.67 5.66 -9.37
N GLN A 171 19.73 6.00 -10.12
CA GLN A 171 20.96 5.18 -10.18
C GLN A 171 21.54 4.94 -8.78
N LYS A 172 21.71 6.00 -7.99
CA LYS A 172 22.23 5.91 -6.61
C LYS A 172 21.32 5.06 -5.72
N TRP A 173 20.00 5.15 -5.89
CA TRP A 173 19.03 4.39 -5.10
C TRP A 173 19.00 2.90 -5.48
N PHE A 174 18.97 2.58 -6.77
CA PHE A 174 18.97 1.21 -7.27
C PHE A 174 20.25 0.49 -6.83
N TYR A 175 21.41 1.10 -7.03
CA TYR A 175 22.68 0.55 -6.55
C TYR A 175 22.66 0.26 -5.04
N LYS A 176 22.32 1.26 -4.21
CA LYS A 176 22.29 1.10 -2.74
C LYS A 176 21.31 0.00 -2.28
N ARG A 177 20.15 -0.10 -2.93
CA ARG A 177 19.12 -1.08 -2.55
C ARG A 177 19.46 -2.48 -3.04
N CYS A 178 19.97 -2.61 -4.26
CA CYS A 178 20.48 -3.88 -4.79
C CYS A 178 21.61 -4.41 -3.90
N THR A 179 22.65 -3.62 -3.63
CA THR A 179 23.76 -4.03 -2.74
C THR A 179 23.28 -4.41 -1.34
N LYS A 180 22.24 -3.73 -0.81
CA LYS A 180 21.66 -4.09 0.48
C LYS A 180 20.90 -5.42 0.42
N ALA A 181 20.15 -5.66 -0.65
CA ALA A 181 19.45 -6.92 -0.89
C ALA A 181 20.43 -8.08 -1.04
N GLU A 182 21.51 -7.93 -1.83
CA GLU A 182 22.57 -8.94 -2.01
C GLU A 182 23.23 -9.35 -0.69
N LYS A 183 23.49 -8.37 0.20
CA LYS A 183 24.07 -8.61 1.52
C LYS A 183 23.09 -9.23 2.51
N THR A 184 21.78 -9.24 2.21
CA THR A 184 20.74 -9.75 3.10
C THR A 184 20.68 -11.28 2.99
N ARG A 185 21.13 -11.99 4.04
CA ARG A 185 21.16 -13.48 4.07
C ARG A 185 19.86 -14.14 4.53
N ILE A 186 18.90 -13.35 5.00
CA ILE A 186 17.59 -13.84 5.46
C ILE A 186 16.60 -13.97 4.30
N GLN A 187 15.68 -14.93 4.37
CA GLN A 187 14.72 -15.23 3.28
C GLN A 187 13.70 -14.10 3.03
N LEU A 188 13.42 -13.29 4.05
CA LEU A 188 12.45 -12.18 3.98
C LEU A 188 13.15 -10.84 4.07
N THR A 189 12.53 -9.81 3.50
CA THR A 189 12.98 -8.44 3.63
C THR A 189 13.16 -8.04 5.12
N PRO A 190 14.07 -7.10 5.42
CA PRO A 190 14.23 -6.60 6.79
C PRO A 190 12.93 -6.09 7.41
N TRP A 191 12.08 -5.44 6.61
CA TRP A 191 10.78 -4.95 7.07
C TRP A 191 9.83 -6.08 7.49
N ALA A 192 9.67 -7.12 6.66
CA ALA A 192 8.81 -8.26 6.99
C ALA A 192 9.34 -9.03 8.21
N THR A 193 10.67 -9.10 8.35
CA THR A 193 11.33 -9.72 9.50
C THR A 193 11.10 -8.94 10.80
N GLU A 194 11.14 -7.61 10.75
CA GLU A 194 10.85 -6.79 11.94
C GLU A 194 9.37 -6.87 12.32
N LEU A 195 8.48 -6.77 11.33
CA LEU A 195 7.04 -6.91 11.53
C LEU A 195 6.67 -8.28 12.11
N LYS A 196 7.39 -9.35 11.75
CA LYS A 196 7.25 -10.67 12.38
C LYS A 196 7.55 -10.59 13.87
N LYS A 197 8.64 -9.94 14.29
CA LYS A 197 9.01 -9.83 15.72
C LYS A 197 7.94 -9.08 16.51
N GLU A 198 7.48 -7.94 16.00
CA GLU A 198 6.40 -7.17 16.60
C GLU A 198 5.14 -8.01 16.79
N ARG A 199 4.67 -8.65 15.71
CA ARG A 199 3.46 -9.49 15.74
C ARG A 199 3.62 -10.69 16.68
N ASN A 200 4.82 -11.26 16.77
CA ASN A 200 5.08 -12.42 17.63
C ASN A 200 5.00 -12.06 19.11
N LYS A 201 5.50 -10.87 19.47
CA LYS A 201 5.36 -10.30 20.82
C LYS A 201 3.87 -10.06 21.14
N ASP A 202 3.14 -9.47 20.20
CA ASP A 202 1.72 -9.17 20.40
C ASP A 202 0.83 -10.43 20.52
N SER A 203 1.27 -11.56 19.96
CA SER A 203 0.55 -12.83 19.95
C SER A 203 1.13 -13.87 20.91
N GLU A 204 2.02 -13.46 21.82
CA GLU A 204 2.70 -14.38 22.75
C GLU A 204 1.70 -15.13 23.64
N ASN A 205 0.70 -14.41 24.15
CA ASN A 205 -0.30 -14.94 25.07
C ASN A 205 -1.55 -15.54 24.41
N TYR A 206 -1.57 -15.63 23.07
CA TYR A 206 -2.73 -16.20 22.37
C TYR A 206 -2.79 -17.71 22.63
N LYS A 207 -3.99 -18.20 22.97
CA LYS A 207 -4.23 -19.63 23.19
C LYS A 207 -4.61 -20.29 21.86
N VAL A 208 -3.93 -21.36 21.50
CA VAL A 208 -4.15 -22.06 20.23
C VAL A 208 -4.82 -23.40 20.49
N HIS A 209 -5.99 -23.61 19.89
CA HIS A 209 -6.72 -24.86 19.89
C HIS A 209 -6.71 -25.43 18.47
N PRO A 210 -5.90 -26.47 18.18
CA PRO A 210 -5.95 -27.12 16.88
C PRO A 210 -7.32 -27.77 16.66
N ILE A 211 -7.87 -27.60 15.47
CA ILE A 211 -9.10 -28.28 15.01
C ILE A 211 -8.69 -29.52 14.22
N ASP A 212 -7.75 -29.36 13.29
CA ASP A 212 -7.11 -30.45 12.54
C ASP A 212 -5.66 -30.06 12.17
N SER A 213 -5.08 -30.71 11.15
CA SER A 213 -3.70 -30.49 10.73
C SER A 213 -3.44 -29.12 10.06
N VAL A 214 -4.48 -28.42 9.61
CA VAL A 214 -4.39 -27.13 8.90
C VAL A 214 -5.26 -26.04 9.51
N ASN A 215 -6.29 -26.40 10.28
CA ASN A 215 -7.25 -25.48 10.90
C ASN A 215 -6.99 -25.30 12.40
N PHE A 216 -7.01 -24.04 12.85
CA PHE A 216 -6.74 -23.66 14.24
C PHE A 216 -7.74 -22.60 14.71
N ASN A 217 -8.31 -22.79 15.88
CA ASN A 217 -8.97 -21.71 16.62
C ASN A 217 -7.95 -21.02 17.53
N VAL A 218 -7.73 -19.73 17.35
CA VAL A 218 -6.75 -18.94 18.09
C VAL A 218 -7.48 -17.88 18.91
N MET A 219 -7.48 -18.06 20.23
CA MET A 219 -8.15 -17.14 21.13
C MET A 219 -7.25 -15.95 21.45
N ASP A 220 -7.76 -14.75 21.15
CA ASP A 220 -7.05 -13.48 21.36
C ASP A 220 -7.64 -12.61 22.49
N GLY A 221 -8.71 -13.10 23.13
CA GLY A 221 -9.44 -12.39 24.18
C GLY A 221 -10.42 -11.33 23.64
N ASN A 222 -10.67 -11.32 22.33
CA ASN A 222 -11.58 -10.40 21.67
C ASN A 222 -12.45 -11.12 20.61
N LYS A 223 -12.15 -10.98 19.31
CA LYS A 223 -12.96 -11.52 18.21
C LYS A 223 -12.47 -12.88 17.69
N ASP A 224 -11.47 -13.47 18.36
CA ASP A 224 -10.76 -14.72 18.05
C ASP A 224 -10.36 -14.86 16.56
N GLY A 225 -9.55 -15.87 16.26
CA GLY A 225 -9.03 -16.12 14.92
C GLY A 225 -9.22 -17.56 14.51
N LEU A 226 -10.08 -17.80 13.51
CA LEU A 226 -10.11 -19.09 12.82
C LEU A 226 -9.09 -19.03 11.67
N VAL A 227 -8.01 -19.80 11.80
CA VAL A 227 -6.88 -19.81 10.86
C VAL A 227 -6.90 -21.10 10.06
N ASN A 228 -6.76 -20.99 8.74
CA ASN A 228 -6.43 -22.12 7.86
C ASN A 228 -5.05 -21.88 7.24
N LEU A 229 -4.09 -22.75 7.57
CA LEU A 229 -2.71 -22.64 7.10
C LEU A 229 -2.51 -23.12 5.65
N SER A 230 -3.36 -24.04 5.16
CA SER A 230 -3.30 -24.52 3.77
C SER A 230 -3.73 -23.42 2.79
N GLU A 231 -4.87 -22.81 3.05
CA GLU A 231 -5.45 -21.72 2.23
C GLU A 231 -4.79 -20.36 2.50
N LYS A 232 -3.98 -20.27 3.57
CA LYS A 232 -3.36 -19.02 4.06
C LYS A 232 -4.41 -17.95 4.40
N THR A 233 -5.47 -18.35 5.10
CA THR A 233 -6.60 -17.49 5.46
C THR A 233 -6.76 -17.38 6.98
N CYS A 234 -7.39 -16.28 7.40
CA CYS A 234 -7.84 -16.10 8.79
C CYS A 234 -9.18 -15.36 8.80
N SER A 235 -10.05 -15.64 9.78
CA SER A 235 -11.30 -14.90 9.99
C SER A 235 -11.09 -13.41 10.26
N CYS A 236 -9.90 -13.01 10.73
CA CYS A 236 -9.52 -11.59 10.84
C CYS A 236 -9.19 -10.90 9.51
N THR A 237 -9.24 -11.63 8.41
CA THR A 237 -9.00 -11.27 7.00
C THR A 237 -7.63 -10.70 6.64
N LYS A 238 -6.85 -10.28 7.64
CA LYS A 238 -5.52 -9.69 7.47
C LYS A 238 -4.52 -10.63 6.79
N PHE A 239 -4.59 -11.94 7.04
CA PHE A 239 -3.63 -12.89 6.48
C PHE A 239 -3.72 -12.95 4.94
N GLN A 240 -4.92 -13.16 4.41
CA GLN A 240 -5.16 -13.26 2.98
C GLN A 240 -5.10 -11.91 2.25
N VAL A 241 -5.47 -10.81 2.92
CA VAL A 241 -5.45 -9.45 2.34
C VAL A 241 -4.02 -8.94 2.20
N ASP A 242 -3.20 -9.10 3.23
CA ASP A 242 -1.81 -8.63 3.20
C ASP A 242 -0.86 -9.62 2.53
N LYS A 243 -1.26 -10.89 2.33
CA LYS A 243 -0.34 -12.00 2.00
C LYS A 243 0.81 -12.10 3.01
N LEU A 244 0.51 -11.80 4.27
CA LEU A 244 1.45 -11.82 5.37
C LEU A 244 0.71 -12.24 6.64
N LEU A 245 1.31 -13.13 7.45
CA LEU A 245 0.61 -13.71 8.61
C LEU A 245 0.14 -12.64 9.59
N CYS A 246 -1.16 -12.66 9.92
CA CYS A 246 -1.70 -11.94 11.05
C CYS A 246 -1.20 -12.53 12.39
N ARG A 247 -1.52 -11.86 13.51
CA ARG A 247 -1.15 -12.35 14.86
C ARG A 247 -1.70 -13.75 15.15
N HIS A 248 -2.94 -14.04 14.72
CA HIS A 248 -3.54 -15.37 14.85
C HIS A 248 -2.78 -16.43 14.05
N ALA A 249 -2.53 -16.17 12.77
CA ALA A 249 -1.80 -17.10 11.90
C ALA A 249 -0.37 -17.33 12.38
N LEU A 250 0.27 -16.30 12.95
CA LEU A 250 1.59 -16.40 13.55
C LEU A 250 1.60 -17.34 14.77
N ALA A 251 0.60 -17.23 15.65
CA ALA A 251 0.43 -18.15 16.77
C ALA A 251 0.17 -19.58 16.30
N ALA A 252 -0.67 -19.77 15.27
CA ALA A 252 -0.97 -21.08 14.69
C ALA A 252 0.28 -21.76 14.10
N ILE A 253 1.09 -21.05 13.30
CA ILE A 253 2.34 -21.65 12.76
C ILE A 253 3.36 -21.95 13.86
N ARG A 254 3.38 -21.16 14.94
CA ARG A 254 4.26 -21.38 16.10
C ARG A 254 3.88 -22.67 16.80
N TYR A 255 2.58 -22.89 17.02
CA TYR A 255 2.05 -24.14 17.55
C TYR A 255 2.37 -25.33 16.63
N ALA A 256 2.11 -25.18 15.33
CA ALA A 256 2.37 -26.21 14.32
C ALA A 256 3.86 -26.38 13.94
N LYS A 257 4.77 -25.61 14.56
CA LYS A 257 6.22 -25.58 14.28
C LYS A 257 6.57 -25.41 12.80
N LYS A 258 5.80 -24.61 12.07
CA LYS A 258 6.03 -24.35 10.63
C LYS A 258 6.86 -23.07 10.41
N PRO A 259 7.72 -23.03 9.38
CA PRO A 259 8.56 -21.87 9.10
C PRO A 259 7.74 -20.69 8.58
N PHE A 260 7.88 -19.52 9.22
CA PHE A 260 7.17 -18.28 8.85
C PHE A 260 7.31 -17.87 7.37
N PRO A 261 8.50 -17.95 6.74
CA PRO A 261 8.66 -17.51 5.35
C PRO A 261 7.71 -18.21 4.38
N ASP A 262 7.36 -19.48 4.56
CA ASP A 262 6.53 -20.27 3.64
C ASP A 262 5.09 -19.74 3.51
N PHE A 263 4.66 -18.96 4.50
CA PHE A 263 3.33 -18.37 4.56
C PHE A 263 3.29 -16.91 4.11
N CYS A 264 4.43 -16.32 3.74
CA CYS A 264 4.52 -14.95 3.24
C CYS A 264 4.46 -14.94 1.70
N GLY A 265 3.78 -13.94 1.13
CA GLY A 265 3.79 -13.69 -0.31
C GLY A 265 5.15 -13.28 -0.85
N ASP A 266 5.36 -13.47 -2.15
CA ASP A 266 6.65 -13.28 -2.81
C ASP A 266 7.17 -11.84 -2.72
N CYS A 267 6.26 -10.86 -2.73
CA CYS A 267 6.59 -9.44 -2.55
C CYS A 267 7.33 -9.10 -1.24
N TYR A 268 7.35 -10.02 -0.26
CA TYR A 268 8.10 -9.85 0.99
C TYR A 268 9.43 -10.60 1.04
N LYS A 269 9.75 -11.38 0.00
CA LYS A 269 10.98 -12.18 -0.09
C LYS A 269 12.17 -11.29 -0.45
N THR A 270 13.34 -11.65 0.06
CA THR A 270 14.58 -10.97 -0.31
C THR A 270 14.93 -11.18 -1.79
N THR A 271 14.57 -12.33 -2.37
CA THR A 271 14.77 -12.62 -3.79
C THR A 271 14.02 -11.63 -4.69
N SER A 272 12.71 -11.43 -4.46
CA SER A 272 11.92 -10.46 -5.22
C SER A 272 12.38 -9.02 -4.99
N TRP A 273 12.90 -8.70 -3.80
CA TRP A 273 13.51 -7.40 -3.55
C TRP A 273 14.81 -7.21 -4.37
N LEU A 274 15.66 -8.24 -4.45
CA LEU A 274 16.87 -8.21 -5.26
C LEU A 274 16.54 -8.06 -6.75
N GLU A 275 15.62 -8.88 -7.25
CA GLU A 275 15.14 -8.84 -8.64
C GLU A 275 14.62 -7.44 -9.01
N ALA A 276 13.80 -6.84 -8.15
CA ALA A 276 13.24 -5.51 -8.39
C ALA A 276 14.32 -4.44 -8.62
N TYR A 277 15.45 -4.49 -7.92
CA TYR A 277 16.53 -3.50 -8.03
C TYR A 277 17.74 -3.97 -8.85
N SER A 278 17.63 -5.11 -9.54
CA SER A 278 18.72 -5.65 -10.37
C SER A 278 19.00 -4.85 -11.64
N GLY A 279 18.04 -4.04 -12.09
CA GLY A 279 18.17 -3.18 -13.26
C GLY A 279 19.22 -2.08 -13.09
N ASN A 280 20.07 -1.92 -14.10
CA ASN A 280 21.06 -0.86 -14.16
C ASN A 280 20.48 0.40 -14.79
N ILE A 281 20.82 1.56 -14.21
CA ILE A 281 20.45 2.87 -14.75
C ILE A 281 21.74 3.55 -15.22
N PHE A 282 21.91 3.62 -16.53
CA PHE A 282 23.09 4.19 -17.15
C PHE A 282 22.96 5.71 -17.31
N PRO A 283 24.07 6.48 -17.31
CA PRO A 283 24.10 7.85 -17.80
C PRO A 283 23.63 7.91 -19.25
N VAL A 284 23.07 9.06 -19.64
CA VAL A 284 22.91 9.37 -21.07
C VAL A 284 24.33 9.65 -21.58
N GLY A 285 24.80 8.84 -22.54
CA GLY A 285 26.12 9.02 -23.15
C GLY A 285 26.26 10.42 -23.75
N HIS A 286 27.50 10.89 -23.91
CA HIS A 286 27.69 12.18 -24.55
C HIS A 286 27.33 12.07 -26.04
N PRO A 287 26.70 13.06 -26.68
CA PRO A 287 26.37 13.01 -28.11
C PRO A 287 27.58 12.85 -29.06
N SER A 288 28.81 12.92 -28.53
CA SER A 288 30.06 12.73 -29.26
C SER A 288 30.67 11.33 -29.07
N GLU A 289 29.99 10.42 -28.38
CA GLU A 289 30.31 9.00 -28.28
C GLU A 289 29.60 8.19 -29.37
#